data_AF-A0A662HWU5-F1
#
_entry.id   AF-A0A662HWU5-F1
#
_cell.length_a   1.000
_cell.length_b   1.000
_cell.length_c   1.000
_cell.angle_alpha   90.00
_cell.angle_beta   90.00
_cell.angle_gamma   90.00
#
_symmetry.space_group_name_H-M   'P 1'
#
loop_
_entity.id
_entity.type
_entity.pdbx_description
1 polymer ?
#
loop_
_entity_poly.entity_id
_entity_poly.type
_entity_poly.pdbx_seq_one_letter_code
_entity_poly.pdbx_strand_id
1 'polypeptide(L)' 'MEIEKIELYGVQMPLACPFRTSFGVTSSRHVILVRVIERGGEEGWG' A
#
# COMPACT_ATOMS: atom_id res chain seq x y z
N MET A 1 21.93 -7.34 -4.26
CA MET A 1 20.83 -6.48 -3.83
C MET A 1 21.15 -5.05 -4.26
N GLU A 2 20.62 -4.64 -5.40
CA GLU A 2 20.74 -3.29 -5.96
C GLU A 2 19.35 -2.89 -6.49
N ILE A 3 18.75 -1.86 -5.89
CA ILE A 3 17.41 -1.39 -6.27
C ILE A 3 17.53 -0.60 -7.57
N GLU A 4 16.75 -0.98 -8.58
CA GLU A 4 16.65 -0.27 -9.84
C GLU A 4 15.50 0.74 -9.83
N LYS A 5 14.33 0.34 -9.31
CA LYS A 5 13.12 1.16 -9.32
C LYS A 5 12.27 0.92 -8.09
N ILE A 6 11.61 1.97 -7.61
CA ILE A 6 10.55 1.90 -6.60
C ILE A 6 9.31 2.53 -7.19
N GLU A 7 8.19 1.82 -7.12
CA GLU A 7 6.87 2.31 -7.52
C GLU A 7 5.99 2.41 -6.27
N LEU A 8 5.30 3.54 -6.15
CA LEU A 8 4.36 3.81 -5.06
C LEU A 8 2.95 3.88 -5.62
N TYR A 9 2.08 3.02 -5.09
CA TYR A 9 0.68 2.97 -5.47
C TYR A 9 -0.17 3.51 -4.32
N GLY A 10 -0.83 4.65 -4.54
CA GLY A 10 -1.86 5.13 -3.62
C GLY A 10 -3.13 4.29 -3.79
N VAL A 11 -3.49 3.51 -2.77
CA VAL A 11 -4.64 2.61 -2.82
C VAL A 11 -5.68 3.06 -1.80
N GLN A 12 -6.89 3.33 -2.27
CA GLN A 12 -8.05 3.54 -1.42
C GLN A 12 -8.90 2.28 -1.42
N MET A 13 -8.77 1.47 -0.37
CA MET A 13 -9.47 0.20 -0.23
C MET A 13 -10.76 0.39 0.59
N PRO A 14 -11.96 0.20 0.00
CA PRO A 14 -13.20 0.21 0.74
C PRO A 14 -13.22 -0.88 1.83
N LEU A 15 -13.75 -0.56 3.01
CA LEU A 15 -13.96 -1.56 4.04
C LEU A 15 -15.28 -2.30 3.80
N ALA A 16 -15.32 -3.60 4.11
CA ALA A 16 -16.55 -4.39 4.05
C ALA A 16 -17.66 -3.81 4.94
N CYS A 17 -17.29 -3.19 6.06
CA CYS A 17 -18.17 -2.38 6.91
C CYS A 17 -17.40 -1.22 7.55
N PRO A 18 -18.06 -0.10 7.92
CA PRO A 18 -17.38 1.01 8.57
C PRO A 18 -16.77 0.63 9.92
N PHE A 19 -15.57 1.14 10.21
CA PHE A 19 -14.88 0.95 11.49
C PHE A 19 -14.94 2.23 12.33
N ARG A 20 -15.42 2.15 13.57
CA ARG A 20 -15.59 3.29 14.48
C ARG A 20 -14.60 3.24 15.63
N THR A 21 -13.99 4.37 15.92
CA THR A 21 -13.20 4.62 17.14
C THR A 21 -13.81 5.78 17.92
N SER A 22 -13.23 6.12 19.08
CA SER A 22 -13.58 7.36 19.79
C SER A 22 -13.31 8.63 18.99
N PHE A 23 -12.52 8.55 17.91
CA PHE A 23 -12.08 9.68 17.09
C PHE A 23 -12.82 9.79 15.74
N GLY A 24 -13.73 8.88 15.41
CA GLY A 24 -14.51 8.97 14.17
C GLY A 24 -14.86 7.62 13.55
N VAL A 25 -15.26 7.67 12.28
CA VAL A 25 -15.63 6.50 11.48
C VAL A 25 -14.80 6.48 10.20
N THR A 26 -14.20 5.34 9.91
CA THR A 26 -13.46 5.07 8.67
C THR A 26 -14.26 4.12 7.79
N SER A 27 -14.49 4.49 6.53
CA SER A 27 -15.16 3.65 5.52
C SER A 27 -14.20 3.09 4.46
N SER A 28 -12.98 3.65 4.36
CA SER A 28 -11.93 3.16 3.46
C SER A 28 -10.56 3.26 4.12
N ARG A 29 -9.67 2.31 3.85
CA ARG A 29 -8.25 2.39 4.20
C ARG A 29 -7.47 3.00 3.05
N HIS A 30 -6.81 4.11 3.31
CA HIS A 30 -5.81 4.66 2.40
C HIS A 30 -4.45 4.06 2.77
N VAL A 31 -3.84 3.35 1.85
CA VAL A 31 -2.52 2.73 2.03
C VAL A 31 -1.62 3.08 0.85
N ILE A 32 -0.32 3.03 1.07
CA ILE A 32 0.67 3.02 -0.01
C ILE A 32 1.13 1.58 -0.16
N LEU A 33 0.91 1.00 -1.33
CA LEU A 33 1.52 -0.27 -1.72
C LEU A 33 2.84 0.04 -2.44
N VAL A 34 3.92 -0.58 -2.00
CA VAL A 34 5.25 -0.38 -2.55
C VAL A 34 5.63 -1.59 -3.39
N ARG A 35 6.12 -1.32 -4.60
CA ARG A 35 6.82 -2.31 -5.42
C ARG A 35 8.27 -1.89 -5.58
N VAL A 36 9.18 -2.77 -5.21
CA VAL A 36 10.62 -2.59 -5.40
C VAL A 36 11.06 -3.55 -6.50
N ILE A 37 11.77 -3.03 -7.49
CA ILE A 37 12.34 -3.81 -8.59
C ILE A 37 13.86 -3.75 -8.44
N GLU A 38 14.50 -4.91 -8.34
CA GLU A 38 15.95 -5.04 -8.33
C GLU A 38 16.51 -5.12 -9.74
N ARG A 39 17.79 -4.77 -9.89
CA ARG A 39 18.48 -4.81 -11.17
C ARG A 39 18.58 -6.22 -11.78
N GLY A 40 18.44 -7.27 -10.95
CA GLY A 40 18.36 -8.67 -11.39
C GLY A 40 16.99 -9.06 -11.95
N GLY A 41 16.00 -8.16 -11.87
CA GLY A 41 14.62 -8.38 -12.29
C GLY A 41 13.71 -8.93 -11.19
N GLU A 42 14.22 -9.18 -9.99
CA GLU A 42 13.40 -9.59 -8.84
C GLU A 42 12.49 -8.45 -8.37
N GLU A 43 11.33 -8.83 -7.84
CA GLU A 43 10.33 -7.89 -7.33
C GLU A 43 9.96 -8.17 -5.88
N GLY A 44 9.87 -7.12 -5.08
CA GLY A 44 9.37 -7.13 -3.71
C GLY A 44 8.13 -6.25 -3.57
N TRP A 45 7.18 -6.69 -2.74
CA TRP A 45 5.94 -5.97 -2.45
C TRP A 45 5.77 -5.78 -0.94
N GLY A 46 5.24 -4.62 -0.52
CA GLY A 46 5.02 -4.28 0.89
C GLY A 46 4.14 -3.07 1.12
#